data_AF-A0A2X1B4Z4-F1
#
_entry.id   AF-A0A2X1B4Z4-F1
#
_cell.length_a   1.000
_cell.length_b   1.000
_cell.length_c   1.000
_cell.angle_alpha   90.00
_cell.angle_beta   90.00
_cell.angle_gamma   90.00
#
_symmetry.space_group_name_H-M   'P 1'
#
loop_
_entity.id
_entity.type
_entity.pdbx_description
1 polymer ?
#
loop_
_entity_poly.entity_id
_entity_poly.type
_entity_poly.pdbx_seq_one_letter_code
_entity_poly.pdbx_strand_id
1 'polypeptide(L)'
;MTKWVYGFGGGSADGDASMKNLLGGKGANLAEMSSLGLPVPPGFTITTEVCTWYYANQETYPSDLTDQVKAALAHVEGVVGKTFGDAANPCWCRCARAPAPPCRA
;
A
#
# COMPACT_ATOMS: atom_id res chain seq x y z
N MET A 1 -5.57 16.10 6.32
CA MET A 1 -5.82 14.66 6.17
C MET A 1 -4.49 13.96 6.01
N THR A 2 -4.19 12.98 6.85
CA THR A 2 -2.92 12.21 6.79
C THR A 2 -3.04 11.12 5.72
N LYS A 3 -2.05 11.01 4.83
CA LYS A 3 -2.02 9.97 3.79
C LYS A 3 -1.40 8.70 4.37
N TRP A 4 -2.21 7.66 4.54
CA TRP A 4 -1.84 6.36 5.09
C TRP A 4 -1.57 5.30 4.03
N VAL A 5 -2.10 5.49 2.82
CA VAL A 5 -2.00 4.53 1.72
C VAL A 5 -1.30 5.16 0.53
N TYR A 6 -0.31 4.46 0.00
CA TYR A 6 0.51 4.88 -1.13
C TYR A 6 0.39 3.87 -2.27
N GLY A 7 -0.18 4.28 -3.39
CA GLY A 7 -0.33 3.44 -4.58
C GLY A 7 0.97 3.31 -5.37
N PHE A 8 1.15 2.18 -6.03
CA PHE A 8 2.17 1.98 -7.06
C PHE A 8 1.59 1.11 -8.18
N GLY A 9 1.91 1.41 -9.43
CA GLY A 9 1.50 0.63 -10.59
C GLY A 9 1.26 1.49 -11.82
N GLY A 10 1.14 0.85 -12.99
CA GLY A 10 0.79 1.55 -14.24
C GLY A 10 1.83 2.59 -14.67
N GLY A 11 3.09 2.43 -14.28
CA GLY A 11 4.18 3.37 -14.60
C GLY A 11 4.23 4.61 -13.71
N SER A 12 3.48 4.63 -12.60
CA SER A 12 3.57 5.69 -11.59
C SER A 12 3.58 5.11 -10.18
N ALA A 13 4.02 5.93 -9.21
CA ALA A 13 3.97 5.59 -7.80
C ALA A 13 3.80 6.86 -6.96
N ASP A 14 3.06 6.74 -5.86
CA ASP A 14 2.89 7.81 -4.86
C ASP A 14 4.11 7.99 -3.94
N GLY A 15 5.06 7.06 -4.00
CA GLY A 15 6.26 7.06 -3.16
C GLY A 15 7.51 6.68 -3.95
N ASP A 16 8.65 6.68 -3.26
CA ASP A 16 9.96 6.46 -3.86
C ASP A 16 10.91 5.69 -2.91
N ALA A 17 12.12 5.40 -3.39
CA ALA A 17 13.15 4.73 -2.60
C ALA A 17 13.64 5.51 -1.37
N SER A 18 13.38 6.82 -1.27
CA SER A 18 13.73 7.63 -0.09
C SER A 18 12.75 7.38 1.07
N MET A 19 11.51 6.99 0.76
CA MET A 19 10.44 6.73 1.74
C MET A 19 10.54 5.35 2.42
N LYS A 20 11.75 4.79 2.57
CA LYS A 20 11.99 3.48 3.21
C LYS A 20 11.49 3.39 4.65
N ASN A 21 11.59 4.48 5.41
CA ASN A 21 11.10 4.51 6.80
C ASN A 21 9.57 4.52 6.87
N LEU A 22 8.91 5.11 5.87
CA LEU A 22 7.45 5.27 5.82
C LEU A 22 6.76 4.07 5.17
N LEU A 23 7.29 3.56 4.05
CA LEU A 23 6.71 2.48 3.26
C LEU A 23 7.33 1.11 3.58
N GLY A 24 8.39 1.10 4.37
CA GLY A 24 9.25 -0.08 4.55
C GLY A 24 10.17 -0.32 3.34
N GLY A 25 11.19 -1.14 3.53
CA GLY A 25 12.19 -1.42 2.48
C GLY A 25 11.61 -2.07 1.21
N LYS A 26 10.53 -2.86 1.35
CA LYS A 26 9.85 -3.50 0.20
C LYS A 26 8.92 -2.53 -0.53
N GLY A 27 8.12 -1.75 0.21
CA GLY A 27 7.20 -0.79 -0.38
C GLY A 27 7.93 0.31 -1.14
N ALA A 28 9.00 0.85 -0.57
CA ALA A 28 9.84 1.85 -1.22
C ALA A 28 10.53 1.33 -2.50
N ASN A 29 10.96 0.06 -2.52
CA ASN A 29 11.56 -0.54 -3.70
C ASN A 29 10.52 -0.80 -4.81
N LEU A 30 9.33 -1.30 -4.46
CA LEU A 30 8.23 -1.49 -5.42
C LEU A 30 7.77 -0.16 -6.02
N ALA A 31 7.68 0.89 -5.20
CA ALA A 31 7.34 2.23 -5.65
C ALA A 31 8.40 2.79 -6.61
N GLU A 32 9.68 2.64 -6.28
CA GLU A 32 10.80 3.01 -7.16
C GLU A 32 10.74 2.26 -8.50
N MET A 33 10.58 0.94 -8.48
CA MET A 33 10.51 0.14 -9.70
C MET A 33 9.31 0.55 -10.58
N SER A 34 8.17 0.86 -9.97
CA SER A 34 6.99 1.32 -10.71
C SER A 34 7.18 2.72 -11.29
N SER A 35 7.83 3.63 -10.54
CA SER A 35 8.18 4.99 -11.01
C SER A 35 9.16 4.96 -12.19
N LEU A 36 10.08 3.98 -12.19
CA LEU A 36 11.01 3.71 -13.30
C LEU A 36 10.34 3.05 -14.51
N GLY A 37 9.02 2.81 -14.47
CA GLY A 37 8.28 2.20 -15.56
C GLY A 37 8.56 0.71 -15.76
N LEU A 38 9.15 0.03 -14.76
CA LEU A 38 9.30 -1.42 -14.82
C LEU A 38 7.93 -2.10 -14.76
N PRO A 39 7.77 -3.30 -15.34
CA PRO A 39 6.52 -4.05 -15.31
C PRO A 39 6.27 -4.62 -13.90
N VAL A 40 5.83 -3.76 -12.99
CA VAL A 40 5.44 -4.11 -11.61
C VAL A 40 3.92 -4.24 -11.55
N PRO A 41 3.38 -5.31 -10.93
CA PRO A 41 1.95 -5.42 -10.71
C PRO A 41 1.44 -4.24 -9.87
N PRO A 42 0.29 -3.64 -10.22
CA PRO A 42 -0.27 -2.55 -9.44
C PRO A 42 -0.66 -3.02 -8.04
N GLY A 43 -0.47 -2.15 -7.07
CA GLY A 43 -0.72 -2.41 -5.66
C GLY A 43 -0.65 -1.13 -4.85
N PHE A 44 -0.68 -1.28 -3.54
CA PHE A 44 -0.51 -0.16 -2.62
C PHE A 44 0.22 -0.62 -1.35
N THR A 45 0.86 0.33 -0.69
CA THR A 45 1.55 0.14 0.59
C THR A 45 0.86 0.96 1.66
N ILE A 46 0.60 0.35 2.81
CA ILE A 46 0.14 1.05 4.01
C ILE A 46 1.37 1.50 4.81
N THR A 47 1.39 2.76 5.25
CA THR A 47 2.56 3.30 5.94
C THR A 47 2.83 2.62 7.28
N THR A 48 4.09 2.66 7.71
CA THR A 48 4.53 2.23 9.05
C THR A 48 3.89 3.05 10.16
N GLU A 49 3.48 4.29 9.90
CA GLU A 49 2.79 5.14 10.87
C GLU A 49 1.43 4.59 11.29
N VAL A 50 0.74 3.85 10.41
CA VAL A 50 -0.49 3.13 10.80
C VAL A 50 -0.21 2.10 11.88
N CYS A 51 0.95 1.44 11.83
CA CYS A 51 1.37 0.51 12.88
C CYS A 51 1.55 1.23 14.21
N THR A 52 2.25 2.37 14.21
CA THR A 52 2.41 3.21 15.40
C THR A 52 1.07 3.69 15.95
N TRP A 53 0.17 4.15 15.07
CA TRP A 53 -1.16 4.62 15.45
C TRP A 53 -2.00 3.50 16.06
N TYR A 54 -1.95 2.30 15.47
CA TYR A 54 -2.66 1.13 15.96
C TYR A 54 -2.25 0.77 17.39
N TYR A 55 -0.95 0.68 17.66
CA TYR A 55 -0.46 0.39 19.01
C TYR A 55 -0.74 1.54 20.00
N ALA A 56 -0.68 2.80 19.54
CA ALA A 56 -0.97 3.95 20.39
C ALA A 56 -2.47 4.10 20.74
N ASN A 57 -3.38 3.61 19.89
CA ASN A 57 -4.83 3.79 20.03
C ASN A 57 -5.56 2.48 20.36
N GLN A 58 -4.99 1.65 21.24
CA GLN A 58 -5.64 0.43 21.74
C GLN A 58 -6.07 -0.52 20.61
N GLU A 59 -5.20 -0.73 19.64
CA GLU A 59 -5.44 -1.67 18.53
C GLU A 59 -6.61 -1.27 17.62
N THR A 60 -6.89 0.03 17.55
CA THR A 60 -7.86 0.58 16.60
C THR A 60 -7.17 1.10 15.35
N TYR A 61 -7.92 1.33 14.27
CA TYR A 61 -7.42 1.97 13.07
C TYR A 61 -7.99 3.39 12.92
N PRO A 62 -7.27 4.32 12.25
CA PRO A 62 -7.82 5.62 11.91
C PRO A 62 -9.10 5.44 11.08
N SER A 63 -10.14 6.22 11.35
CA SER A 63 -11.39 6.19 10.56
C SER A 63 -11.14 6.33 9.06
N ASP A 64 -10.20 7.22 8.73
CA ASP A 64 -9.90 7.61 7.35
C ASP A 64 -9.08 6.55 6.60
N LEU A 65 -8.49 5.57 7.31
CA LEU A 65 -7.69 4.51 6.70
C LEU A 65 -8.56 3.64 5.78
N THR A 66 -9.77 3.32 6.23
CA THR A 66 -10.68 2.42 5.50
C THR A 66 -11.04 3.01 4.12
N ASP A 67 -11.33 4.30 4.07
CA ASP A 67 -11.70 4.97 2.83
C ASP A 67 -10.50 5.11 1.89
N GLN A 68 -9.30 5.37 2.42
CA GLN A 68 -8.07 5.39 1.63
C GLN A 68 -7.73 4.00 1.05
N VAL A 69 -7.93 2.93 1.82
CA VAL A 69 -7.72 1.56 1.33
C VAL A 69 -8.72 1.21 0.24
N LYS A 70 -10.01 1.56 0.41
CA LYS A 70 -11.03 1.35 -0.63
C LYS A 70 -10.71 2.11 -1.92
N ALA A 71 -10.29 3.36 -1.81
CA ALA A 71 -9.89 4.17 -2.96
C ALA A 71 -8.67 3.57 -3.69
N ALA A 72 -7.66 3.10 -2.94
CA ALA A 72 -6.50 2.44 -3.52
C ALA A 72 -6.86 1.10 -4.18
N LEU A 73 -7.75 0.31 -3.57
CA LEU A 73 -8.23 -0.94 -4.15
C LEU A 73 -8.96 -0.70 -5.47
N ALA A 74 -9.89 0.27 -5.50
CA ALA A 74 -10.61 0.64 -6.71
C ALA A 74 -9.66 1.11 -7.84
N HIS A 75 -8.57 1.80 -7.49
CA HIS A 75 -7.54 2.17 -8.45
C HIS A 75 -6.83 0.94 -9.02
N VAL A 76 -6.43 -0.01 -8.17
CA VAL A 76 -5.80 -1.26 -8.61
C VAL A 76 -6.74 -2.07 -9.51
N GLU A 77 -8.02 -2.20 -9.14
CA GLU A 77 -9.03 -2.88 -9.95
C GLU A 77 -9.19 -2.23 -11.33
N GLY A 78 -9.18 -0.88 -11.39
CA GLY A 78 -9.24 -0.13 -12.64
C GLY A 78 -8.01 -0.36 -13.53
N VAL A 79 -6.81 -0.45 -12.96
CA VAL A 79 -5.57 -0.71 -13.72
C VAL A 79 -5.48 -2.16 -14.19
N VAL A 80 -5.91 -3.12 -13.37
CA VAL A 80 -5.88 -4.55 -13.71
C VAL A 80 -7.05 -4.96 -14.62
N GLY A 81 -8.14 -4.20 -14.59
CA GLY A 81 -9.39 -4.56 -15.28
C GLY A 81 -10.07 -5.79 -14.66
N LYS A 82 -9.79 -6.09 -13.39
CA LYS A 82 -10.37 -7.22 -12.65
C LYS A 82 -10.83 -6.77 -11.26
N THR A 83 -11.92 -7.35 -10.81
CA THR A 83 -12.55 -6.99 -9.53
C THR A 83 -12.12 -7.97 -8.43
N PHE A 84 -11.83 -7.43 -7.26
CA PHE A 84 -11.49 -8.22 -6.08
C PHE A 84 -12.74 -8.94 -5.57
N GLY A 85 -12.68 -10.27 -5.48
CA GLY A 85 -13.80 -11.10 -5.01
C GLY A 85 -14.88 -11.44 -6.05
N ASP A 86 -14.69 -11.10 -7.34
CA ASP A 86 -15.59 -11.57 -8.39
C ASP A 86 -15.38 -13.08 -8.66
N ALA A 87 -16.47 -13.86 -8.60
CA ALA A 87 -16.45 -15.30 -8.86
C ALA A 87 -16.18 -15.63 -10.34
N ALA A 88 -16.49 -14.72 -11.27
CA ALA A 88 -16.28 -14.92 -12.70
C ALA A 88 -14.87 -14.50 -13.15
N ASN A 89 -14.24 -13.53 -12.45
CA ASN A 89 -12.92 -13.01 -12.82
C ASN A 89 -12.10 -12.53 -11.60
N PRO A 90 -11.70 -13.44 -10.69
CA PRO A 90 -11.17 -13.05 -9.39
C PRO A 90 -9.82 -12.35 -9.50
N CYS A 91 -9.71 -11.14 -8.96
CA CYS A 91 -8.44 -10.51 -8.64
C CYS A 91 -7.95 -10.98 -7.27
N TRP A 92 -6.71 -11.50 -7.20
CA TRP A 92 -6.11 -12.00 -5.97
C TRP A 92 -5.08 -11.00 -5.46
N CYS A 93 -5.37 -10.34 -4.35
CA CYS A 93 -4.42 -9.47 -3.67
C CYS A 93 -3.63 -10.28 -2.64
N ARG A 94 -2.31 -10.26 -2.74
CA ARG A 94 -1.43 -10.82 -1.72
C ARG A 94 -1.11 -9.72 -0.70
N CYS A 95 -1.63 -9.86 0.52
CA CYS A 95 -1.16 -9.06 1.65
C CYS A 95 0.23 -9.57 2.06
N ALA A 96 1.27 -8.85 1.67
CA ALA A 96 2.64 -9.12 2.10
C ALA A 96 3.01 -8.12 3.20
N ARG A 97 3.15 -8.61 4.44
CA ARG A 97 3.65 -7.78 5.54
C ARG A 97 5.14 -7.54 5.29
N ALA A 98 5.52 -6.28 5.04
CA ALA A 98 6.92 -5.90 5.07
C ALA A 98 7.43 -6.05 6.53
N PRO A 99 8.65 -6.57 6.75
CA PRO A 99 9.25 -6.49 8.07
C PRO A 99 9.34 -5.00 8.44
N ALA A 100 8.63 -4.62 9.50
CA ALA A 100 8.75 -3.28 10.04
C ALA A 100 10.22 -3.06 10.45
N PRO A 101 10.82 -1.87 10.22
CA PRO A 101 12.06 -1.54 10.90
C PRO A 101 11.87 -1.80 12.40
N PRO A 102 12.89 -2.27 13.13
CA PRO A 102 12.72 -2.63 14.53
C PRO A 102 12.09 -1.46 15.27
N CYS A 103 10.82 -1.63 15.67
CA CYS A 103 10.18 -0.77 16.63
C CYS A 103 11.05 -0.87 17.87
N ARG A 104 11.96 0.10 18.05
CA ARG A 104 12.59 0.32 19.34
C ARG A 104 11.46 0.76 20.27
N ALA A 105 10.97 -0.22 21.02
CA ALA A 105 10.30 0.00 22.29
C ALA A 105 11.25 0.75 23.23
#